data_AF-A0A3E0WRQ9-F1
#
_entry.id   AF-A0A3E0WRQ9-F1
#
_cell.length_a   1.000
_cell.length_b   1.000
_cell.length_c   1.000
_cell.angle_alpha   90.00
_cell.angle_beta   90.00
_cell.angle_gamma   90.00
#
_symmetry.space_group_name_H-M   'P 1'
#
loop_
_entity.id
_entity.type
_entity.pdbx_description
1 polymer ?
#
loop_
_entity_poly.entity_id
_entity_poly.type
_entity_poly.pdbx_seq_one_letter_code
_entity_poly.pdbx_strand_id
1 'polypeptide(L)'
;MSLRCAFVACNRNPSRFRQDPSYIYRCENLAAAMQAAGHHVFLGHLRDLPLRPQFDVLLFHRPRYSLRLRLAVHAARRAGALVLADVDDLVFDERQAAFSPAVLNRQLPLQTVRRQYLAHYRALQLFDVIAVSTQPLVEAVARSFPGTRIRLLPNAVHYRWRTLSAPPSRSGPSARKVMTYLPGTASHDRDFAVMAEPIRIFLDRHPDVSLHVTGPIDFLSPRGRGR
;
A
#
# COMPACT_ATOMS: atom_id res chain seq x y z
N MET A 1 -13.14 -26.37 1.86
CA MET A 1 -12.51 -26.32 3.21
C MET A 1 -12.48 -24.87 3.67
N SER A 2 -12.95 -24.57 4.88
CA SER A 2 -12.82 -23.22 5.46
C SER A 2 -11.42 -23.05 6.04
N LEU A 3 -10.86 -21.84 5.92
CA LEU A 3 -9.52 -21.49 6.39
C LEU A 3 -9.64 -20.36 7.40
N ARG A 4 -8.73 -20.32 8.36
CA ARG A 4 -8.53 -19.21 9.31
C ARG A 4 -7.35 -18.37 8.82
N CYS A 5 -7.65 -17.17 8.35
CA CYS A 5 -6.67 -16.28 7.75
C CYS A 5 -6.51 -15.01 8.60
N ALA A 6 -5.27 -14.54 8.76
CA ALA A 6 -4.99 -13.28 9.44
C ALA A 6 -4.27 -12.31 8.50
N PHE A 7 -4.79 -11.09 8.39
CA PHE A 7 -4.07 -9.97 7.77
C PHE A 7 -3.59 -9.03 8.87
N VAL A 8 -2.28 -8.93 9.00
CA VAL A 8 -1.61 -8.35 10.16
C VAL A 8 -0.88 -7.08 9.76
N ALA A 9 -1.39 -5.93 10.19
CA ALA A 9 -0.72 -4.66 9.97
C ALA A 9 0.54 -4.56 10.84
N CYS A 10 1.63 -4.04 10.26
CA CYS A 10 2.90 -3.81 10.98
C CYS A 10 3.32 -2.34 11.00
N ASN A 11 2.39 -1.43 10.70
CA ASN A 11 2.66 -0.01 10.71
C ASN A 11 2.91 0.52 12.15
N ARG A 12 3.33 1.78 12.30
CA ARG A 12 3.81 2.26 13.60
C ARG A 12 2.70 2.42 14.63
N ASN A 13 1.48 2.76 14.21
CA ASN A 13 0.39 3.12 15.09
C ASN A 13 -0.72 2.04 15.08
N PRO A 14 -0.77 1.17 16.11
CA PRO A 14 -1.77 0.11 16.21
C PRO A 14 -3.21 0.61 16.28
N SER A 15 -3.48 1.83 16.76
CA SER A 15 -4.86 2.33 16.81
C SER A 15 -5.33 2.92 15.47
N ARG A 16 -4.41 3.10 14.51
CA ARG A 16 -4.69 3.76 13.23
C ARG A 16 -4.29 2.90 12.03
N PHE A 17 -4.11 1.59 12.20
CA PHE A 17 -3.68 0.75 11.07
C PHE A 17 -4.67 0.72 9.91
N ARG A 18 -5.98 0.81 10.19
CA ARG A 18 -7.03 0.93 9.17
C ARG A 18 -7.09 2.29 8.48
N GLN A 19 -6.35 3.28 8.96
CA GLN A 19 -6.21 4.58 8.29
C GLN A 19 -5.09 4.56 7.24
N ASP A 20 -4.33 3.47 7.14
CA ASP A 20 -3.36 3.26 6.06
C ASP A 20 -4.11 2.82 4.79
N PRO A 21 -4.17 3.64 3.73
CA PRO A 21 -4.88 3.26 2.51
C PRO A 21 -4.33 1.97 1.89
N SER A 22 -3.03 1.70 2.05
CA SER A 22 -2.43 0.46 1.57
C SER A 22 -3.00 -0.75 2.27
N TYR A 23 -3.21 -0.68 3.58
CA TYR A 23 -3.84 -1.79 4.30
C TYR A 23 -5.25 -2.09 3.77
N ILE A 24 -6.01 -1.09 3.33
CA ILE A 24 -7.36 -1.30 2.78
C ILE A 24 -7.31 -2.13 1.49
N TYR A 25 -6.54 -1.72 0.48
CA TYR A 25 -6.52 -2.43 -0.81
C TYR A 25 -5.61 -3.66 -0.86
N ARG A 26 -4.66 -3.79 0.08
CA ARG A 26 -3.80 -4.98 0.23
C ARG A 26 -4.37 -6.02 1.16
N CYS A 27 -5.14 -5.63 2.18
CA CYS A 27 -5.63 -6.54 3.22
C CYS A 27 -7.15 -6.55 3.32
N GLU A 28 -7.81 -5.42 3.58
CA GLU A 28 -9.26 -5.42 3.87
C GLU A 28 -10.11 -5.89 2.68
N ASN A 29 -9.78 -5.45 1.47
CA ASN A 29 -10.52 -5.87 0.28
C ASN A 29 -10.37 -7.36 -0.01
N LEU A 30 -9.17 -7.92 0.22
CA LEU A 30 -8.93 -9.36 0.10
C LEU A 30 -9.65 -10.13 1.21
N ALA A 31 -9.55 -9.66 2.45
CA ALA A 31 -10.25 -10.23 3.60
C ALA A 31 -11.76 -10.30 3.38
N ALA A 32 -12.36 -9.23 2.86
CA ALA A 32 -13.79 -9.17 2.57
C ALA A 32 -14.19 -10.21 1.50
N ALA A 33 -13.37 -10.41 0.47
CA ALA A 33 -13.59 -11.45 -0.54
C ALA A 33 -13.42 -12.86 0.05
N MET A 34 -12.44 -13.08 0.93
CA MET A 34 -12.23 -14.36 1.61
C MET A 34 -13.38 -14.71 2.57
N GLN A 35 -13.89 -13.73 3.30
CA GLN A 35 -15.09 -13.88 4.14
C GLN A 35 -16.31 -14.25 3.29
N ALA A 36 -16.52 -13.56 2.16
CA ALA A 36 -17.60 -13.89 1.23
C ALA A 36 -17.48 -15.31 0.64
N ALA A 37 -16.26 -15.86 0.55
CA ALA A 37 -15.98 -17.22 0.13
C ALA A 37 -16.10 -18.26 1.27
N GLY A 38 -16.50 -17.87 2.48
CA GLY A 38 -16.71 -18.78 3.62
C GLY A 38 -15.47 -19.06 4.47
N HIS A 39 -14.41 -18.26 4.35
CA HIS A 39 -13.23 -18.34 5.22
C HIS A 39 -13.39 -17.46 6.47
N HIS A 40 -12.78 -17.87 7.58
CA HIS A 40 -12.67 -17.07 8.79
C HIS A 40 -11.50 -16.10 8.65
N VAL A 41 -11.75 -14.80 8.83
CA VAL A 41 -10.71 -13.78 8.66
C VAL A 41 -10.57 -12.91 9.90
N PHE A 42 -9.31 -12.72 10.31
CA PHE A 42 -8.88 -11.76 11.31
C PHE A 42 -8.18 -10.58 10.62
N LEU A 43 -8.61 -9.37 10.95
CA LEU A 43 -7.97 -8.11 10.55
C LEU A 43 -7.47 -7.41 11.82
N GLY A 44 -6.17 -7.28 11.99
CA GLY A 44 -5.60 -6.68 13.20
C GLY A 44 -4.17 -6.20 13.03
N HIS A 45 -3.61 -5.66 14.11
CA HIS A 45 -2.23 -5.24 14.15
C HIS A 45 -1.34 -6.35 14.74
N LEU A 46 -0.03 -6.33 14.46
CA LEU A 46 0.97 -7.24 15.07
C LEU A 46 0.90 -7.27 16.61
N ARG A 47 0.38 -6.20 17.22
CA ARG A 47 0.25 -6.12 18.68
C ARG A 47 -0.95 -6.88 19.22
N ASP A 48 -1.94 -7.14 18.39
CA ASP A 48 -3.20 -7.78 18.75
C ASP A 48 -3.15 -9.29 18.47
N LEU A 49 -2.06 -9.77 17.86
CA LEU A 49 -1.85 -11.20 17.67
C LEU A 49 -1.71 -11.90 19.03
N PRO A 50 -2.44 -13.01 19.24
CA PRO A 50 -2.26 -13.82 20.43
C PRO A 50 -0.87 -14.47 20.43
N LEU A 51 -0.37 -14.82 21.62
CA LEU A 51 0.93 -15.49 21.78
C LEU A 51 0.99 -16.84 21.04
N ARG A 52 -0.15 -17.50 20.89
CA ARG A 52 -0.31 -18.75 20.14
C ARG A 52 -1.33 -18.52 19.01
N PRO A 53 -0.93 -17.96 17.87
CA PRO A 53 -1.83 -17.74 16.74
C PRO A 53 -2.30 -19.08 16.18
N GLN A 54 -3.63 -19.26 16.12
CA GLN A 54 -4.27 -20.41 15.52
C GLN A 54 -4.87 -20.01 14.16
N PHE A 55 -4.00 -19.74 13.20
CA PHE A 55 -4.38 -19.41 11.84
C PHE A 55 -3.71 -20.39 10.89
N ASP A 56 -4.38 -20.70 9.79
CA ASP A 56 -3.83 -21.56 8.74
C ASP A 56 -2.97 -20.71 7.79
N VAL A 57 -3.29 -19.42 7.65
CA VAL A 57 -2.54 -18.43 6.84
C VAL A 57 -2.40 -17.10 7.59
N LEU A 58 -1.18 -16.54 7.65
CA LEU A 58 -0.93 -15.19 8.14
C LEU A 58 -0.18 -14.37 7.08
N LEU A 59 -0.72 -13.21 6.74
CA LEU A 59 -0.09 -12.23 5.86
C LEU A 59 0.26 -10.98 6.68
N PHE A 60 1.54 -10.67 6.77
CA PHE A 60 2.06 -9.49 7.48
C PHE A 60 2.28 -8.35 6.49
N HIS A 61 1.46 -7.31 6.57
CA HIS A 61 1.53 -6.14 5.69
C HIS A 61 2.61 -5.17 6.16
N ARG A 62 3.53 -4.84 5.23
CA ARG A 62 4.70 -3.96 5.40
C ARG A 62 5.47 -4.24 6.69
N PRO A 63 5.95 -5.47 6.92
CA PRO A 63 6.56 -5.85 8.19
C PRO A 63 7.83 -5.04 8.45
N ARG A 64 8.03 -4.68 9.72
CA ARG A 64 9.25 -4.01 10.22
C ARG A 64 9.88 -4.86 11.30
N TYR A 65 11.19 -5.03 11.22
CA TYR A 65 11.90 -5.91 12.13
C TYR A 65 11.72 -5.44 13.57
N SER A 66 11.28 -6.37 14.41
CA SER A 66 11.17 -6.22 15.85
C SER A 66 11.22 -7.61 16.49
N LEU A 67 11.58 -7.69 17.78
CA LEU A 67 11.54 -8.96 18.50
C LEU A 67 10.12 -9.55 18.48
N ARG A 68 9.09 -8.70 18.61
CA ARG A 68 7.68 -9.12 18.53
C ARG A 68 7.35 -9.77 17.18
N LEU A 69 7.77 -9.16 16.07
CA LEU A 69 7.57 -9.74 14.74
C LEU A 69 8.25 -11.11 14.64
N ARG A 70 9.52 -11.20 15.04
CA ARG A 70 10.29 -12.45 15.00
C ARG A 70 9.62 -13.56 15.82
N LEU A 71 9.15 -13.24 17.02
CA LEU A 71 8.44 -14.20 17.88
C LEU A 71 7.10 -14.61 17.28
N ALA A 72 6.32 -13.67 16.74
CA ALA A 72 5.03 -13.97 16.12
C ALA A 72 5.17 -14.87 14.89
N VAL A 73 6.13 -14.57 14.01
CA VAL A 73 6.44 -15.38 12.81
C VAL A 73 6.89 -16.79 13.22
N HIS A 74 7.76 -16.90 14.23
CA HIS A 74 8.23 -18.20 14.72
C HIS A 74 7.09 -19.02 15.35
N ALA A 75 6.25 -18.41 16.18
CA ALA A 75 5.11 -19.07 16.81
C ALA A 75 4.10 -19.56 15.77
N ALA A 76 3.77 -18.74 14.78
CA ALA A 76 2.86 -19.10 13.69
C ALA A 76 3.39 -20.28 12.85
N ARG A 77 4.68 -20.26 12.48
CA ARG A 77 5.30 -21.40 11.78
C ARG A 77 5.28 -22.68 12.61
N ARG A 78 5.58 -22.60 13.90
CA ARG A 78 5.52 -23.77 14.80
C ARG A 78 4.12 -24.34 14.95
N ALA A 79 3.09 -23.52 14.75
CA ALA A 79 1.70 -23.95 14.70
C ALA A 79 1.27 -24.53 13.34
N GLY A 80 2.19 -24.63 12.37
CA GLY A 80 1.92 -25.17 11.02
C GLY A 80 1.32 -24.17 10.04
N ALA A 81 1.27 -22.88 10.39
CA ALA A 81 0.67 -21.86 9.53
C ALA A 81 1.55 -21.51 8.33
N LEU A 82 0.92 -21.20 7.19
CA LEU A 82 1.57 -20.51 6.09
C LEU A 82 1.77 -19.03 6.46
N VAL A 83 3.02 -18.58 6.52
CA VAL A 83 3.37 -17.21 6.93
C VAL A 83 3.98 -16.45 5.76
N LEU A 84 3.34 -15.35 5.35
CA LEU A 84 3.75 -14.49 4.25
C LEU A 84 4.02 -13.07 4.73
N ALA A 85 4.97 -12.39 4.11
CA ALA A 85 5.04 -10.94 4.13
C ALA A 85 4.33 -10.36 2.91
N ASP A 86 3.80 -9.15 3.03
CA ASP A 86 3.25 -8.37 1.92
C ASP A 86 3.91 -7.00 1.85
N VAL A 87 4.39 -6.63 0.66
CA VAL A 87 4.95 -5.31 0.36
C VAL A 87 4.47 -4.81 -0.99
N ASP A 88 4.10 -3.54 -1.06
CA ASP A 88 3.48 -2.91 -2.22
C ASP A 88 4.30 -1.74 -2.78
N ASP A 89 5.48 -1.49 -2.21
CA ASP A 89 6.47 -0.50 -2.64
C ASP A 89 7.91 -0.98 -2.34
N LEU A 90 8.89 -0.14 -2.66
CA LEU A 90 10.31 -0.44 -2.51
C LEU A 90 10.87 -0.05 -1.13
N VAL A 91 10.04 -0.03 -0.08
CA VAL A 91 10.47 0.36 1.28
C VAL A 91 11.51 -0.57 1.91
N PHE A 92 11.92 -1.64 1.24
CA PHE A 92 12.99 -2.54 1.67
C PHE A 92 14.31 -2.31 0.92
N ASP A 93 14.35 -1.47 -0.12
CA ASP A 93 15.56 -1.20 -0.91
C ASP A 93 16.19 0.13 -0.51
N GLU A 94 17.26 0.09 0.27
CA GLU A 94 17.94 1.29 0.79
C GLU A 94 18.36 2.29 -0.31
N ARG A 95 18.63 1.80 -1.54
CA ARG A 95 18.96 2.66 -2.69
C ARG A 95 17.82 3.61 -3.05
N GLN A 96 16.59 3.24 -2.69
CA GLN A 96 15.38 4.02 -2.94
C GLN A 96 15.06 5.02 -1.82
N ALA A 97 15.77 4.99 -0.69
CA ALA A 97 15.45 5.83 0.47
C ALA A 97 15.51 7.35 0.16
N ALA A 98 16.46 7.76 -0.70
CA ALA A 98 16.61 9.16 -1.12
C ALA A 98 15.44 9.68 -1.96
N PHE A 99 14.70 8.78 -2.62
CA PHE A 99 13.54 9.09 -3.45
C PHE A 99 12.22 8.92 -2.69
N SER A 100 12.27 8.59 -1.39
CA SER A 100 11.05 8.47 -0.60
C SER A 100 10.34 9.83 -0.49
N PRO A 101 8.99 9.86 -0.50
CA PRO A 101 8.25 11.10 -0.33
C PRO A 101 8.63 11.86 0.94
N ALA A 102 8.93 11.15 2.03
CA ALA A 102 9.33 11.76 3.29
C ALA A 102 10.67 12.53 3.19
N VAL A 103 11.63 12.05 2.38
CA VAL A 103 12.90 12.75 2.14
C VAL A 103 12.69 13.90 1.15
N LEU A 104 12.01 13.64 0.03
CA LEU A 104 11.78 14.63 -1.02
C LEU A 104 10.98 15.85 -0.51
N ASN A 105 10.02 15.61 0.40
CA ASN A 105 9.22 16.65 1.03
C ASN A 105 9.82 17.17 2.35
N ARG A 106 11.09 16.81 2.66
CA ARG A 106 11.83 17.25 3.85
C ARG A 106 11.13 16.97 5.19
N GLN A 107 10.27 15.96 5.22
CA GLN A 107 9.54 15.54 6.41
C GLN A 107 10.42 14.70 7.35
N LEU A 108 11.34 13.91 6.79
CA LEU A 108 12.29 13.09 7.56
C LEU A 108 13.70 13.17 6.97
N PRO A 109 14.75 13.14 7.81
CA PRO A 109 16.13 13.01 7.35
C PRO A 109 16.37 11.68 6.62
N LEU A 110 17.22 11.69 5.58
CA LEU A 110 17.59 10.51 4.80
C LEU A 110 18.07 9.33 5.67
N GLN A 111 18.92 9.60 6.66
CA GLN A 111 19.42 8.55 7.56
C GLN A 111 18.29 7.86 8.34
N THR A 112 17.23 8.60 8.70
CA THR A 112 16.07 8.03 9.37
C THR A 112 15.28 7.11 8.44
N VAL A 113 15.09 7.51 7.18
CA VAL A 113 14.42 6.67 6.18
C VAL A 113 15.26 5.44 5.84
N ARG A 114 16.58 5.56 5.67
CA ARG A 114 17.48 4.40 5.48
C ARG A 114 17.35 3.39 6.61
N ARG A 115 17.33 3.84 7.86
CA ARG A 115 17.11 2.96 9.03
C ARG A 115 15.74 2.27 8.98
N GLN A 116 14.70 2.97 8.54
CA GLN A 116 13.37 2.35 8.36
C GLN A 116 13.40 1.29 7.26
N TYR A 117 14.06 1.58 6.14
CA TYR A 117 14.15 0.65 5.02
C TYR A 117 14.95 -0.60 5.37
N LEU A 118 16.06 -0.43 6.09
CA LEU A 118 16.82 -1.56 6.64
C LEU A 118 15.98 -2.41 7.61
N ALA A 119 15.09 -1.79 8.39
CA ALA A 119 14.18 -2.52 9.26
C ALA A 119 13.13 -3.32 8.46
N HIS A 120 12.64 -2.82 7.34
CA HIS A 120 11.79 -3.57 6.41
C HIS A 120 12.57 -4.72 5.75
N TYR A 121 13.76 -4.46 5.23
CA TYR A 121 14.64 -5.47 4.65
C TYR A 121 14.88 -6.63 5.62
N ARG A 122 15.30 -6.34 6.86
CA ARG A 122 15.50 -7.34 7.91
C ARG A 122 14.23 -8.09 8.29
N ALA A 123 13.07 -7.44 8.18
CA ALA A 123 11.80 -8.10 8.44
C ALA A 123 11.50 -9.14 7.37
N LEU A 124 11.70 -8.80 6.10
CA LEU A 124 11.43 -9.68 4.96
C LEU A 124 12.29 -10.93 4.96
N GLN A 125 13.52 -10.85 5.49
CA GLN A 125 14.39 -12.03 5.70
C GLN A 125 13.77 -13.08 6.65
N LEU A 126 12.75 -12.72 7.43
CA LEU A 126 12.05 -13.66 8.29
C LEU A 126 11.04 -14.52 7.52
N PHE A 127 10.76 -14.27 6.24
CA PHE A 127 9.67 -14.90 5.49
C PHE A 127 10.18 -15.71 4.30
N ASP A 128 9.59 -16.89 4.08
CA ASP A 128 9.91 -17.75 2.93
C ASP A 128 9.03 -17.43 1.71
N VAL A 129 7.94 -16.68 1.94
CA VAL A 129 7.00 -16.23 0.92
C VAL A 129 6.77 -14.74 1.07
N ILE A 130 6.97 -13.99 -0.02
CA ILE A 130 6.71 -12.55 -0.10
C ILE A 130 5.66 -12.30 -1.19
N ALA A 131 4.55 -11.68 -0.81
CA ALA A 131 3.53 -11.18 -1.71
C ALA A 131 3.82 -9.74 -2.12
N VAL A 132 3.58 -9.43 -3.39
CA VAL A 132 3.81 -8.10 -3.99
C VAL A 132 2.69 -7.69 -4.93
N SER A 133 2.52 -6.39 -5.17
CA SER A 133 1.42 -5.84 -5.96
C SER A 133 1.66 -5.78 -7.47
N THR A 134 2.91 -5.80 -7.93
CA THR A 134 3.25 -5.55 -9.34
C THR A 134 4.45 -6.37 -9.82
N GLN A 135 4.57 -6.55 -11.13
CA GLN A 135 5.70 -7.25 -11.75
C GLN A 135 7.07 -6.59 -11.44
N PRO A 136 7.24 -5.25 -11.48
CA PRO A 136 8.50 -4.63 -11.06
C PRO A 136 8.89 -4.94 -9.60
N LEU A 137 7.90 -5.09 -8.71
CA LEU A 137 8.17 -5.50 -7.33
C LEU A 137 8.59 -6.97 -7.24
N VAL A 138 8.08 -7.85 -8.11
CA VAL A 138 8.57 -9.24 -8.20
C VAL A 138 10.06 -9.24 -8.49
N GLU A 139 10.49 -8.47 -9.49
CA GLU A 139 11.90 -8.38 -9.86
C GLU A 139 12.75 -7.75 -8.75
N ALA A 140 12.25 -6.71 -8.08
CA ALA A 140 12.93 -6.07 -6.96
C ALA A 140 13.12 -7.03 -5.78
N VAL A 141 12.08 -7.77 -5.39
CA VAL A 141 12.16 -8.78 -4.34
C VAL A 141 13.08 -9.92 -4.74
N ALA A 142 13.02 -10.40 -5.98
CA ALA A 142 13.89 -11.48 -6.47
C ALA A 142 15.37 -11.10 -6.40
N ARG A 143 15.72 -9.85 -6.74
CA ARG A 143 17.09 -9.34 -6.62
C ARG A 143 17.54 -9.21 -5.17
N SER A 144 16.67 -8.75 -4.27
CA SER A 144 17.01 -8.50 -2.86
C SER A 144 16.98 -9.76 -1.99
N PHE A 145 16.17 -10.76 -2.35
CA PHE A 145 15.96 -11.98 -1.57
C PHE A 145 16.00 -13.22 -2.49
N PRO A 146 17.19 -13.61 -2.98
CA PRO A 146 17.34 -14.79 -3.84
C PRO A 146 16.80 -16.06 -3.17
N GLY A 147 16.03 -16.86 -3.90
CA GLY A 147 15.46 -18.12 -3.41
C GLY A 147 14.14 -17.99 -2.64
N THR A 148 13.69 -16.77 -2.30
CA THR A 148 12.38 -16.55 -1.68
C THR A 148 11.26 -16.81 -2.67
N ARG A 149 10.17 -17.46 -2.23
CA ARG A 149 8.99 -17.66 -3.07
C ARG A 149 8.22 -16.35 -3.18
N ILE A 150 8.00 -15.88 -4.40
CA ILE A 150 7.29 -14.63 -4.63
C ILE A 150 5.86 -14.93 -5.10
N ARG A 151 4.90 -14.14 -4.63
CA ARG A 151 3.50 -14.18 -5.07
C ARG A 151 3.09 -12.81 -5.59
N LEU A 152 2.80 -12.74 -6.89
CA LEU A 152 2.18 -11.55 -7.46
C LEU A 152 0.70 -11.54 -7.09
N LEU A 153 0.33 -10.65 -6.18
CA LEU A 153 -1.04 -10.40 -5.75
C LEU A 153 -1.37 -8.95 -6.10
N PRO A 154 -1.98 -8.65 -7.26
CA PRO A 154 -2.35 -7.28 -7.62
C PRO A 154 -3.26 -6.63 -6.59
N ASN A 155 -3.24 -5.29 -6.52
CA ASN A 155 -4.16 -4.56 -5.66
C ASN A 155 -5.62 -4.89 -6.02
N ALA A 156 -6.44 -5.12 -4.99
CA ALA A 156 -7.85 -5.45 -5.19
C ALA A 156 -8.71 -4.25 -4.80
N VAL A 157 -9.67 -3.92 -5.66
CA VAL A 157 -10.82 -3.10 -5.26
C VAL A 157 -11.79 -3.93 -4.42
N HIS A 158 -12.65 -3.28 -3.64
CA HIS A 158 -13.65 -3.99 -2.86
C HIS A 158 -14.58 -4.80 -3.79
N TYR A 159 -14.82 -6.08 -3.50
CA TYR A 159 -15.52 -6.99 -4.43
C TYR A 159 -16.93 -6.50 -4.82
N ARG A 160 -17.64 -5.83 -3.90
CA ARG A 160 -18.96 -5.23 -4.17
C ARG A 160 -18.94 -4.07 -5.16
N TRP A 161 -17.78 -3.49 -5.47
CA TRP A 161 -17.70 -2.43 -6.49
C TRP A 161 -18.01 -2.96 -7.88
N ARG A 162 -17.85 -4.27 -8.12
CA ARG A 162 -18.25 -4.93 -9.37
C ARG A 162 -19.76 -4.91 -9.61
N THR A 163 -20.55 -4.76 -8.54
CA THR A 163 -22.02 -4.73 -8.59
C THR A 163 -22.56 -3.32 -8.45
N LEU A 164 -21.70 -2.30 -8.28
CA LEU A 164 -22.16 -0.92 -8.31
C LEU A 164 -22.60 -0.61 -9.74
N SER A 165 -23.85 -0.18 -9.87
CA SER A 165 -24.33 0.35 -11.14
C SER A 165 -23.42 1.52 -11.54
N ALA A 166 -23.02 1.56 -12.81
CA ALA A 166 -22.35 2.74 -13.32
C ALA A 166 -23.22 3.96 -12.98
N PRO A 167 -22.64 5.07 -12.50
CA PRO A 167 -23.41 6.30 -12.34
C PRO A 167 -24.14 6.57 -13.68
N PRO A 168 -25.39 7.04 -13.65
CA PRO A 168 -26.17 7.27 -14.87
C PRO A 168 -25.28 8.05 -15.83
N SER A 169 -25.06 7.48 -17.02
CA SER A 169 -24.14 8.07 -17.97
C SER A 169 -24.58 9.51 -18.18
N ARG A 170 -23.67 10.46 -17.97
CA ARG A 170 -23.81 11.78 -18.58
C ARG A 170 -23.56 11.58 -20.06
N SER A 171 -24.44 10.87 -20.76
CA SER A 171 -24.33 10.64 -22.20
C SER A 171 -25.35 11.57 -22.86
N GLY A 172 -24.82 12.41 -23.73
CA GLY A 172 -25.55 13.49 -24.39
C GLY A 172 -24.55 14.51 -24.94
N PRO A 173 -24.88 15.24 -26.01
CA PRO A 173 -23.98 16.24 -26.62
C PRO A 173 -23.51 17.33 -25.66
N SER A 174 -24.22 17.53 -24.53
CA SER A 174 -23.94 18.54 -23.49
C SER A 174 -23.19 17.99 -22.27
N ALA A 175 -22.82 16.71 -22.26
CA ALA A 175 -22.13 16.12 -21.14
C ALA A 175 -20.68 16.63 -21.05
N ARG A 176 -20.44 17.53 -20.10
CA ARG A 176 -19.11 18.05 -19.80
C ARG A 176 -18.13 16.90 -19.56
N LYS A 177 -17.01 16.90 -20.28
CA LYS A 177 -15.94 15.91 -20.10
C LYS A 177 -15.21 16.23 -18.80
N VAL A 178 -14.94 15.22 -17.98
CA VAL A 178 -14.32 15.42 -16.65
C VAL A 178 -13.04 14.61 -16.57
N MET A 179 -11.93 15.30 -16.33
CA MET A 179 -10.67 14.70 -15.89
C MET A 179 -10.62 14.73 -14.37
N THR A 180 -10.33 13.61 -13.72
CA THR A 180 -10.32 13.53 -12.25
C THR A 180 -8.94 13.19 -11.72
N TYR A 181 -8.46 13.96 -10.75
CA TYR A 181 -7.25 13.68 -9.97
C TYR A 181 -7.63 13.39 -8.51
N LEU A 182 -7.13 12.29 -7.97
CA LEU A 182 -7.53 11.76 -6.65
C LEU A 182 -6.30 11.65 -5.73
N PRO A 183 -5.76 12.76 -5.21
CA PRO A 183 -4.58 12.72 -4.34
C PRO A 183 -4.91 12.04 -3.01
N GLY A 184 -4.11 11.04 -2.63
CA GLY A 184 -4.32 10.28 -1.39
C GLY A 184 -3.74 10.93 -0.12
N THR A 185 -2.75 11.81 -0.26
CA THR A 185 -1.97 12.43 0.84
C THR A 185 -1.33 13.74 0.36
N ALA A 186 -0.96 14.62 1.30
CA ALA A 186 -0.26 15.88 0.98
C ALA A 186 1.12 15.69 0.31
N SER A 187 1.70 14.49 0.34
CA SER A 187 2.96 14.21 -0.37
C SER A 187 2.82 14.30 -1.89
N HIS A 188 1.60 14.34 -2.43
CA HIS A 188 1.31 14.44 -3.85
C HIS A 188 1.33 15.87 -4.41
N ASP A 189 1.54 16.91 -3.59
CA ASP A 189 1.69 18.29 -4.10
C ASP A 189 2.83 18.38 -5.12
N ARG A 190 3.94 17.70 -4.83
CA ARG A 190 5.09 17.62 -5.74
C ARG A 190 4.77 16.85 -7.03
N ASP A 191 4.01 15.77 -6.92
CA ASP A 191 3.60 14.96 -8.09
C ASP A 191 2.69 15.79 -9.01
N PHE A 192 1.73 16.52 -8.42
CA PHE A 192 0.86 17.39 -9.19
C PHE A 192 1.63 18.53 -9.85
N ALA A 193 2.61 19.14 -9.16
CA ALA A 193 3.42 20.21 -9.73
C ALA A 193 4.18 19.78 -11.02
N VAL A 194 4.55 18.50 -11.15
CA VAL A 194 5.18 17.96 -12.37
C VAL A 194 4.18 17.93 -13.54
N MET A 195 2.92 17.61 -13.28
CA MET A 195 1.87 17.49 -14.29
C MET A 195 1.04 18.76 -14.49
N ALA A 196 1.18 19.77 -13.64
CA ALA A 196 0.35 20.98 -13.65
C ALA A 196 0.38 21.72 -14.99
N GLU A 197 1.57 21.94 -15.56
CA GLU A 197 1.70 22.65 -16.84
C GLU A 197 1.13 21.86 -18.03
N PRO A 198 1.46 20.56 -18.21
CA PRO A 198 0.77 19.72 -19.20
C PRO A 198 -0.75 19.72 -19.08
N ILE A 199 -1.29 19.66 -17.85
CA ILE A 199 -2.74 19.70 -17.61
C ILE A 199 -3.31 21.07 -18.01
N ARG A 200 -2.64 22.17 -17.65
CA ARG A 200 -3.07 23.52 -18.03
C ARG A 200 -3.14 23.67 -19.55
N ILE A 201 -2.09 23.29 -20.27
CA ILE A 201 -2.04 23.33 -21.75
C ILE A 201 -3.17 22.49 -22.35
N PHE A 202 -3.45 21.32 -21.78
CA PHE A 202 -4.55 20.47 -22.24
C PHE A 202 -5.91 21.14 -22.02
N LEU A 203 -6.17 21.70 -20.85
CA LEU A 203 -7.44 22.36 -20.53
C LEU A 203 -7.67 23.62 -21.37
N ASP A 204 -6.63 24.40 -21.67
CA ASP A 204 -6.72 25.56 -22.55
C ASP A 204 -7.16 25.17 -23.98
N ARG A 205 -6.73 24.00 -24.45
CA ARG A 205 -7.07 23.46 -25.79
C ARG A 205 -8.42 22.74 -25.81
N HIS A 206 -8.96 22.37 -24.65
CA HIS A 206 -10.18 21.59 -24.50
C HIS A 206 -11.13 22.25 -23.49
N PRO A 207 -11.77 23.39 -23.85
CA PRO A 207 -12.65 24.14 -22.96
C PRO A 207 -13.91 23.37 -22.53
N ASP A 208 -14.23 22.28 -23.24
CA ASP A 208 -15.29 21.33 -22.91
C ASP A 208 -14.90 20.33 -21.81
N VAL A 209 -13.63 20.32 -21.36
CA VAL A 209 -13.11 19.49 -20.28
C VAL A 209 -12.94 20.30 -18.99
N SER A 210 -13.30 19.71 -17.85
CA SER A 210 -12.98 20.24 -16.51
C SER A 210 -12.12 19.28 -15.70
N LEU A 211 -11.17 19.83 -14.95
CA LEU A 211 -10.40 19.08 -13.95
C LEU A 211 -11.14 19.08 -12.60
N HIS A 212 -11.41 17.90 -12.07
CA HIS A 212 -11.93 17.68 -10.72
C HIS A 212 -10.83 17.12 -9.85
N VAL A 213 -10.58 17.75 -8.71
CA VAL A 213 -9.62 17.24 -7.72
C VAL A 213 -10.38 16.85 -6.46
N THR A 214 -10.17 15.64 -5.97
CA THR A 214 -10.81 15.13 -4.74
C THR A 214 -9.76 14.56 -3.82
N GLY A 215 -9.41 15.34 -2.79
CA GLY A 215 -8.36 15.01 -1.83
C GLY A 215 -7.52 16.25 -1.48
N PRO A 216 -6.56 16.12 -0.55
CA PRO A 216 -5.68 17.23 -0.18
C PRO A 216 -4.73 17.57 -1.33
N ILE A 217 -4.73 18.83 -1.74
CA ILE A 217 -3.76 19.38 -2.68
C ILE A 217 -3.52 20.86 -2.39
N ASP A 218 -2.27 21.29 -2.44
CA ASP A 218 -1.91 22.70 -2.41
C ASP A 218 -1.59 23.20 -3.83
N PHE A 219 -2.53 23.90 -4.45
CA PHE A 219 -2.35 24.54 -5.76
C PHE A 219 -1.40 25.75 -5.71
N LEU A 220 -1.08 26.27 -4.53
CA LEU A 220 -0.33 27.50 -4.36
C LEU A 220 1.16 27.28 -4.08
N SER A 221 1.65 26.04 -3.98
CA SER A 221 3.09 25.77 -3.78
C SER A 221 3.86 26.01 -5.07
N PRO A 222 4.48 27.20 -5.27
CA PRO A 222 5.27 27.48 -6.45
C PRO A 222 6.67 26.93 -6.16
N ARG A 223 7.49 26.88 -7.21
CA ARG A 223 8.94 26.62 -7.16
C ARG A 223 9.59 27.14 -5.88
N GLY A 224 10.46 26.32 -5.31
CA GLY A 224 11.15 26.56 -4.04
C GLY A 224 11.48 28.02 -3.78
N ARG A 225 11.09 28.50 -2.60
CA ARG A 225 11.66 29.73 -2.05
C ARG A 225 13.15 29.48 -1.84
N GLY A 226 13.95 29.93 -2.80
CA GLY A 226 15.32 30.32 -2.54
C GLY A 226 15.31 31.42 -1.49
N ARG A 227 15.85 31.10 -0.33
CA ARG A 227 16.60 32.01 0.54
C ARG A 227 17.80 31.22 1.02
#